data_AF-A0A7C7QBI9-F1
#
_entry.id   AF-A0A7C7QBI9-F1
#
_cell.length_a   1.000
_cell.length_b   1.000
_cell.length_c   1.000
_cell.angle_alpha   90.00
_cell.angle_beta   90.00
_cell.angle_gamma   90.00
#
_symmetry.space_group_name_H-M   'P 1'
#
loop_
_entity.id
_entity.type
_entity.pdbx_description
1 polymer ?
#
loop_
_entity_poly.entity_id
_entity_poly.type
_entity_poly.pdbx_seq_one_letter_code
_entity_poly.pdbx_strand_id
1 'polypeptide(L)'
;MRNPFVRFEDILDDCITAIQERGESVADCLVRYPAQREELEPLLRLTIRLQAARTLQAPPEFRRVSTIRVRNVIAARPHRVERVGAKPNPLRYIQRRLQALFGTQRRLPAIATISVVLAIWLLVGGGTVYASAGALPGDALYPVKRAVEAVQLAVSLNDASDAMLHLAFAARRLDEAAALLKEERLQDIGQALTDYEAQVGSVLAFFDEDSDLSPDEQALLADLLATAQAHHEARLTLLLDQVPGAARPAIELALTASRAARDQALEVVGGRPGRPEDLPEPPVDVLTVPPEASPQPPTEVTAPTTVPTQPPTPTPLPEPPTSIPSPEPSIPVPSPERPEWPTPSGWPTPPETPEWPTPS
;
A
#
# COMPACT_ATOMS: atom_id res chain seq x y z
N MET A 1 -1.91 43.09 -17.17
CA MET A 1 -3.14 42.39 -16.74
C MET A 1 -2.74 40.98 -16.36
N ARG A 2 -2.85 40.63 -15.07
CA ARG A 2 -2.34 39.39 -14.47
C ARG A 2 -3.50 38.40 -14.44
N ASN A 3 -3.39 37.26 -15.13
CA ASN A 3 -4.41 36.22 -15.09
C ASN A 3 -4.31 35.49 -13.73
N PRO A 4 -5.32 35.59 -12.84
CA PRO A 4 -5.14 35.25 -11.42
C PRO A 4 -5.28 33.76 -11.06
N PHE A 5 -5.26 32.83 -12.02
CA PHE A 5 -5.65 31.43 -11.76
C PHE A 5 -4.68 30.35 -12.25
N VAL A 6 -3.51 30.67 -12.82
CA VAL A 6 -2.56 29.62 -13.18
C VAL A 6 -1.60 29.43 -12.01
N ARG A 7 -1.68 28.28 -11.33
CA ARG A 7 -0.75 27.97 -10.24
C ARG A 7 0.61 27.57 -10.81
N PHE A 8 1.66 27.72 -10.00
CA PHE A 8 3.01 27.37 -10.43
C PHE A 8 3.11 25.89 -10.83
N GLU A 9 2.40 25.02 -10.12
CA GLU A 9 2.33 23.58 -10.38
C GLU A 9 1.75 23.31 -11.77
N ASP A 10 0.68 24.00 -12.17
CA ASP A 10 0.07 23.85 -13.50
C ASP A 10 1.03 24.29 -14.62
N ILE A 11 1.79 25.37 -14.38
CA ILE A 11 2.81 25.85 -15.34
C ILE A 11 3.93 24.83 -15.51
N LEU A 12 4.38 24.22 -14.40
CA LEU A 12 5.44 23.22 -14.42
C LEU A 12 4.97 21.96 -15.18
N ASP A 13 3.76 21.47 -14.90
CA ASP A 13 3.18 20.31 -15.58
C ASP A 13 2.97 20.55 -17.08
N ASP A 14 2.49 21.74 -17.46
CA ASP A 14 2.36 22.16 -18.86
C ASP A 14 3.72 22.13 -19.58
N CYS A 15 4.78 22.62 -18.93
CA CYS A 15 6.13 22.65 -19.49
C CYS A 15 6.71 21.24 -19.63
N ILE A 16 6.53 20.37 -18.63
CA ILE A 16 6.99 18.98 -18.69
C ILE A 16 6.30 18.23 -19.83
N THR A 17 4.98 18.39 -19.97
CA THR A 17 4.19 17.78 -21.05
C THR A 17 4.63 18.27 -22.43
N ALA A 18 4.87 19.58 -22.57
CA ALA A 18 5.36 20.17 -23.82
C ALA A 18 6.71 19.60 -24.27
N ILE A 19 7.64 19.42 -23.32
CA ILE A 19 8.97 18.89 -23.62
C ILE A 19 8.89 17.41 -24.00
N GLN A 20 8.03 16.62 -23.33
CA GLN A 20 7.93 15.18 -23.55
C GLN A 20 7.15 14.79 -24.81
N GLU A 21 6.00 15.43 -25.04
CA GLU A 21 5.08 15.03 -26.10
C GLU A 21 5.27 15.85 -27.38
N ARG A 22 5.61 17.14 -27.23
CA ARG A 22 5.72 18.09 -28.35
C ARG A 22 7.16 18.35 -28.77
N GLY A 23 8.15 17.80 -28.04
CA GLY A 23 9.57 17.96 -28.34
C GLY A 23 10.09 19.38 -28.15
N GLU A 24 9.41 20.18 -27.34
CA GLU A 24 9.84 21.55 -27.02
C GLU A 24 11.09 21.54 -26.13
N SER A 25 11.89 22.59 -26.21
CA SER A 25 13.06 22.75 -25.34
C SER A 25 12.70 23.48 -24.04
N VAL A 26 13.56 23.34 -23.01
CA VAL A 26 13.44 24.12 -21.77
C VAL A 26 13.43 25.62 -22.06
N ALA A 27 14.22 26.08 -23.03
CA ALA A 27 14.28 27.49 -23.41
C ALA A 27 12.92 28.00 -23.92
N ASP A 28 12.18 27.19 -24.67
CA ASP A 28 10.86 27.55 -25.20
C ASP A 28 9.85 27.74 -24.07
N CYS A 29 9.91 26.88 -23.06
CA CYS A 29 9.08 26.99 -21.85
C CYS A 29 9.41 28.24 -21.03
N LEU A 30 10.69 28.60 -20.89
CA LEU A 30 11.13 29.79 -20.15
C LEU A 30 10.81 31.11 -20.88
N VAL A 31 10.71 31.08 -22.22
CA VAL A 31 10.22 32.22 -23.02
C VAL A 31 8.71 32.39 -22.86
N ARG A 32 7.97 31.28 -22.75
CA ARG A 32 6.51 31.28 -22.57
C ARG A 32 6.06 31.78 -21.20
N TYR A 33 6.83 31.47 -20.15
CA TYR A 33 6.54 31.87 -18.76
C TYR A 33 7.67 32.71 -18.15
N PRO A 34 7.89 33.95 -18.63
CA PRO A 34 9.03 34.76 -18.22
C PRO A 34 8.96 35.21 -16.75
N ALA A 35 7.75 35.29 -16.16
CA ALA A 35 7.55 35.71 -14.78
C ALA A 35 7.96 34.64 -13.75
N GLN A 36 8.03 33.37 -14.15
CA GLN A 36 8.37 32.22 -13.30
C GLN A 36 9.72 31.60 -13.68
N ARG A 37 10.50 32.28 -14.54
CA ARG A 37 11.72 31.75 -15.15
C ARG A 37 12.75 31.28 -14.13
N GLU A 38 13.00 32.08 -13.09
CA GLU A 38 14.00 31.79 -12.06
C GLU A 38 13.65 30.53 -11.24
N GLU A 39 12.36 30.24 -11.07
CA GLU A 39 11.86 29.10 -10.31
C GLU A 39 11.66 27.84 -11.19
N LEU A 40 11.27 28.01 -12.45
CA LEU A 40 11.07 26.92 -13.41
C LEU A 40 12.38 26.31 -13.93
N GLU A 41 13.39 27.14 -14.20
CA GLU A 41 14.65 26.69 -14.80
C GLU A 41 15.37 25.56 -14.02
N PRO A 42 15.55 25.64 -12.69
CA PRO A 42 16.21 24.57 -11.94
C PRO A 42 15.37 23.28 -11.89
N LEU A 43 14.05 23.39 -11.75
CA LEU A 43 13.16 22.23 -11.69
C LEU A 43 13.10 21.47 -13.03
N LEU A 44 12.95 22.20 -14.15
CA LEU A 44 12.95 21.59 -15.48
C LEU A 44 14.30 20.94 -15.84
N ARG A 45 15.42 21.51 -15.38
CA ARG A 45 16.73 20.87 -15.56
C ARG A 45 16.89 19.59 -14.74
N LEU A 46 16.32 19.55 -13.53
CA LEU A 46 16.38 18.37 -12.68
C LEU A 46 15.52 17.23 -13.23
N THR A 47 14.30 17.52 -13.69
CA THR A 47 13.39 16.52 -14.28
C THR A 47 13.99 15.87 -15.52
N ILE A 48 14.62 16.65 -16.41
CA ILE A 48 15.29 16.11 -17.60
C ILE A 48 16.47 15.19 -17.22
N ARG A 49 17.26 15.54 -16.20
CA ARG A 49 18.36 14.68 -15.73
C ARG A 49 17.85 13.36 -15.15
N LEU A 50 16.77 13.39 -14.39
CA LEU A 50 16.13 12.19 -13.83
C LEU A 50 15.51 11.32 -14.92
N GLN A 51 14.94 11.92 -15.96
CA GLN A 51 14.41 11.17 -17.11
C GLN A 51 15.51 10.50 -17.93
N ALA A 52 16.63 11.19 -18.17
CA ALA A 52 17.80 10.58 -18.82
C ALA A 52 18.37 9.39 -18.02
N ALA A 53 18.22 9.39 -16.69
CA ALA A 53 18.57 8.24 -15.86
C ALA A 53 17.55 7.10 -15.98
N ARG A 54 16.26 7.40 -16.18
CA ARG A 54 15.19 6.40 -16.40
C ARG A 54 15.25 5.72 -17.77
N THR A 55 15.93 6.29 -18.77
CA THR A 55 16.10 5.67 -20.10
C THR A 55 17.09 4.50 -20.14
N LEU A 56 17.71 4.13 -19.01
CA LEU A 56 18.46 2.89 -18.86
C LEU A 56 17.51 1.69 -18.74
N GLN A 57 16.77 1.37 -19.80
CA GLN A 57 16.07 0.09 -19.91
C GLN A 57 17.12 -1.03 -20.02
N ALA A 58 16.94 -2.09 -19.21
CA ALA A 58 17.81 -3.27 -19.27
C ALA A 58 17.82 -3.86 -20.70
N PRO A 59 18.99 -4.30 -21.22
CA PRO A 59 19.13 -4.81 -22.57
C PRO A 59 18.11 -5.93 -22.88
N PRO A 60 17.60 -6.04 -24.12
CA PRO A 60 16.56 -7.01 -24.49
C PRO A 60 16.96 -8.47 -24.23
N GLU A 61 18.27 -8.76 -24.30
CA GLU A 61 18.86 -10.05 -23.94
C GLU A 61 18.57 -10.45 -22.48
N PHE A 62 18.68 -9.47 -21.57
CA PHE A 62 18.45 -9.67 -20.14
C PHE A 62 16.97 -9.93 -19.84
N ARG A 63 16.08 -9.22 -20.53
CA ARG A 63 14.61 -9.37 -20.38
C ARG A 63 14.13 -10.75 -20.84
N ARG A 64 14.67 -11.29 -21.94
CA ARG A 64 14.28 -12.63 -22.42
C ARG A 64 14.72 -13.74 -21.48
N VAL A 65 15.95 -13.66 -20.99
CA VAL A 65 16.50 -14.67 -20.07
C VAL A 65 15.81 -14.58 -18.70
N SER A 66 15.48 -13.37 -18.22
CA SER A 66 14.73 -13.19 -16.98
C SER A 66 13.30 -13.72 -17.11
N THR A 67 12.59 -13.43 -18.21
CA THR A 67 11.20 -13.90 -18.39
C THR A 67 11.10 -15.42 -18.48
N ILE A 68 12.05 -16.10 -19.16
CA ILE A 68 12.07 -17.57 -19.24
C ILE A 68 12.38 -18.19 -17.87
N ARG A 69 13.32 -17.62 -17.10
CA ARG A 69 13.62 -18.08 -15.74
C ARG A 69 12.42 -17.93 -14.82
N VAL A 70 11.74 -16.79 -14.85
CA VAL A 70 10.54 -16.52 -14.05
C VAL A 70 9.42 -17.50 -14.40
N ARG A 71 9.15 -17.72 -15.68
CA ARG A 71 8.11 -18.65 -16.15
C ARG A 71 8.35 -20.10 -15.71
N ASN A 72 9.60 -20.56 -15.75
CA ASN A 72 9.94 -21.92 -15.36
C ASN A 72 9.88 -22.15 -13.84
N VAL A 73 10.13 -21.10 -13.04
CA VAL A 73 10.02 -21.15 -11.58
C VAL A 73 8.56 -21.17 -11.12
N ILE A 74 7.66 -20.54 -11.86
CA ILE A 74 6.21 -20.56 -11.58
C ILE A 74 5.62 -21.95 -11.87
N ALA A 75 6.05 -22.61 -12.95
CA ALA A 75 5.55 -23.92 -13.36
C ALA A 75 5.94 -25.08 -12.41
N ALA A 76 6.88 -24.87 -11.49
CA ALA A 76 7.47 -25.92 -10.67
C ALA A 76 6.92 -26.02 -9.22
N ARG A 77 5.88 -25.26 -8.84
CA ARG A 77 5.39 -25.25 -7.45
C ARG A 77 4.11 -26.11 -7.25
N PRO A 78 4.10 -27.07 -6.30
CA PRO A 78 2.85 -27.65 -5.81
C PRO A 78 2.14 -26.68 -4.85
N HIS A 79 0.89 -26.32 -5.17
CA HIS A 79 0.06 -25.45 -4.33
C HIS A 79 -0.28 -26.12 -3.00
N ARG A 80 0.33 -25.68 -1.90
CA ARG A 80 -0.23 -25.82 -0.55
C ARG A 80 -0.09 -24.50 0.19
N VAL A 81 -1.04 -23.61 -0.08
CA VAL A 81 -1.27 -22.42 0.73
C VAL A 81 -2.34 -22.77 1.75
N GLU A 82 -1.97 -22.73 3.03
CA GLU A 82 -2.91 -22.84 4.12
C GLU A 82 -3.79 -21.59 4.12
N ARG A 83 -5.08 -21.78 3.82
CA ARG A 83 -6.07 -20.71 3.73
C ARG A 83 -6.27 -20.09 5.10
N VAL A 84 -5.57 -19.00 5.39
CA VAL A 84 -6.02 -18.05 6.42
C VAL A 84 -7.32 -17.48 5.88
N GLY A 85 -8.44 -17.79 6.54
CA GLY A 85 -9.79 -17.55 6.05
C GLY A 85 -10.06 -16.08 5.75
N ALA A 86 -9.83 -15.68 4.49
CA ALA A 86 -10.39 -14.48 3.91
C ALA A 86 -11.92 -14.61 3.99
N LYS A 87 -12.55 -13.81 4.84
CA LYS A 87 -14.01 -13.71 4.87
C LYS A 87 -14.46 -13.21 3.49
N PRO A 88 -15.46 -13.82 2.85
CA PRO A 88 -15.91 -13.40 1.53
C PRO A 88 -16.33 -11.93 1.58
N ASN A 89 -15.72 -11.09 0.73
CA ASN A 89 -16.01 -9.66 0.69
C ASN A 89 -17.46 -9.46 0.20
N PRO A 90 -18.41 -9.03 1.06
CA PRO A 90 -19.82 -8.93 0.71
C PRO A 90 -20.07 -7.87 -0.39
N LEU A 91 -19.16 -6.91 -0.55
CA LEU A 91 -19.23 -5.90 -1.61
C LEU A 91 -18.94 -6.49 -2.99
N ARG A 92 -18.05 -7.49 -3.10
CA ARG A 92 -17.76 -8.20 -4.35
C ARG A 92 -18.95 -9.04 -4.81
N TYR A 93 -19.76 -9.55 -3.87
CA TYR A 93 -21.06 -10.18 -4.16
C TYR A 93 -22.07 -9.17 -4.72
N ILE A 94 -22.16 -7.98 -4.12
CA ILE A 94 -23.06 -6.91 -4.58
C ILE A 94 -22.61 -6.36 -5.95
N GLN A 95 -21.31 -6.15 -6.16
CA GLN A 95 -20.72 -5.71 -7.42
C GLN A 95 -21.00 -6.70 -8.54
N ARG A 96 -20.79 -8.02 -8.33
CA ARG A 96 -21.18 -9.05 -9.30
C ARG A 96 -22.69 -9.07 -9.60
N ARG A 97 -23.52 -8.80 -8.59
CA ARG A 97 -24.98 -8.73 -8.78
C ARG A 97 -25.42 -7.49 -9.56
N LEU A 98 -24.78 -6.33 -9.32
CA LEU A 98 -25.00 -5.10 -10.06
C LEU A 98 -24.49 -5.24 -11.50
N GLN A 99 -23.30 -5.81 -11.70
CA GLN A 99 -22.77 -6.14 -13.02
C GLN A 99 -23.70 -7.10 -13.78
N ALA A 100 -24.33 -8.08 -13.11
CA ALA A 100 -25.35 -8.93 -13.74
C ALA A 100 -26.65 -8.19 -14.08
N LEU A 101 -27.03 -7.16 -13.29
CA LEU A 101 -28.16 -6.28 -13.58
C LEU A 101 -27.90 -5.38 -14.79
N PHE A 102 -26.65 -4.94 -15.01
CA PHE A 102 -26.24 -4.13 -16.17
C PHE A 102 -25.80 -4.97 -17.40
N GLY A 103 -25.32 -6.20 -17.18
CA GLY A 103 -24.86 -7.14 -18.21
C GLY A 103 -25.98 -7.98 -18.83
N THR A 104 -27.18 -7.98 -18.23
CA THR A 104 -28.36 -8.53 -18.88
C THR A 104 -29.01 -7.42 -19.69
N GLN A 105 -29.12 -7.62 -21.00
CA GLN A 105 -29.72 -6.71 -22.00
C GLN A 105 -31.24 -6.50 -21.82
N ARG A 106 -31.74 -6.43 -20.59
CA ARG A 106 -33.10 -6.01 -20.29
C ARG A 106 -33.10 -4.48 -20.28
N ARG A 107 -33.49 -3.90 -21.41
CA ARG A 107 -33.73 -2.46 -21.53
C ARG A 107 -34.78 -2.06 -20.47
N LEU A 108 -34.31 -1.52 -19.35
CA LEU A 108 -35.19 -0.79 -18.43
C LEU A 108 -35.86 0.33 -19.24
N PRO A 109 -37.15 0.61 -19.03
CA PRO A 109 -37.81 1.70 -19.74
C PRO A 109 -37.03 2.99 -19.44
N ALA A 110 -36.68 3.75 -20.48
CA ALA A 110 -35.82 4.93 -20.38
C ALA A 110 -36.27 5.94 -19.31
N ILE A 111 -37.57 5.94 -18.99
CA ILE A 111 -38.19 6.75 -17.95
C ILE A 111 -37.70 6.35 -16.55
N ALA A 112 -37.51 5.06 -16.26
CA ALA A 112 -37.03 4.60 -14.95
C ALA A 112 -35.54 4.95 -14.74
N THR A 113 -34.71 4.86 -15.79
CA THR A 113 -33.31 5.27 -15.71
C THR A 113 -33.16 6.79 -15.55
N ILE A 114 -33.98 7.57 -16.25
CA ILE A 114 -33.98 9.04 -16.12
C ILE A 114 -34.44 9.45 -14.72
N SER A 115 -35.47 8.81 -14.16
CA SER A 115 -35.94 9.11 -12.80
C SER A 115 -34.92 8.76 -11.71
N VAL A 116 -34.17 7.68 -11.87
CA VAL A 116 -33.08 7.32 -10.92
C VAL A 116 -31.92 8.29 -11.05
N VAL A 117 -31.48 8.61 -12.27
CA VAL A 117 -30.40 9.58 -12.51
C VAL A 117 -30.80 10.97 -12.00
N LEU A 118 -32.04 11.39 -12.24
CA LEU A 118 -32.59 12.66 -11.77
C LEU A 118 -32.76 12.69 -10.25
N ALA A 119 -33.21 11.59 -9.63
CA ALA A 119 -33.30 11.48 -8.18
C ALA A 119 -31.92 11.54 -7.52
N ILE A 120 -30.92 10.87 -8.11
CA ILE A 120 -29.51 10.98 -7.68
C ILE A 120 -29.03 12.42 -7.86
N TRP A 121 -29.27 13.05 -9.02
CA TRP A 121 -28.90 14.45 -9.28
C TRP A 121 -29.57 15.45 -8.32
N LEU A 122 -30.82 15.20 -7.92
CA LEU A 122 -31.57 16.06 -6.99
C LEU A 122 -31.17 15.84 -5.52
N LEU A 123 -30.84 14.61 -5.13
CA LEU A 123 -30.27 14.29 -3.82
C LEU A 123 -28.82 14.79 -3.68
N VAL A 124 -28.11 14.80 -4.81
CA VAL A 124 -26.70 15.15 -4.94
C VAL A 124 -26.62 16.48 -5.71
N GLY A 125 -27.25 17.54 -5.19
CA GLY A 125 -27.05 18.87 -5.75
C GLY A 125 -25.55 19.16 -5.84
N GLY A 126 -25.03 19.50 -7.03
CA GLY A 126 -23.58 19.49 -7.32
C GLY A 126 -22.67 20.24 -6.34
N GLY A 127 -23.20 21.14 -5.51
CA GLY A 127 -22.47 21.78 -4.42
C GLY A 127 -22.12 20.87 -3.22
N THR A 128 -22.92 19.85 -2.90
CA THR A 128 -22.66 18.96 -1.75
C THR A 128 -21.55 17.94 -2.04
N VAL A 129 -21.43 17.48 -3.29
CA VAL A 129 -20.31 16.60 -3.72
C VAL A 129 -19.00 17.33 -3.63
N TYR A 130 -18.95 18.56 -4.15
CA TYR A 130 -17.73 19.37 -4.14
C TYR A 130 -17.30 19.71 -2.71
N ALA A 131 -18.25 20.04 -1.82
CA ALA A 131 -17.97 20.25 -0.40
C ALA A 131 -17.54 18.96 0.32
N SER A 132 -18.09 17.80 -0.04
CA SER A 132 -17.73 16.52 0.58
C SER A 132 -16.32 16.04 0.23
N ALA A 133 -15.72 16.53 -0.85
CA ALA A 133 -14.35 16.15 -1.25
C ALA A 133 -13.31 16.51 -0.17
N GLY A 134 -13.52 17.63 0.54
CA GLY A 134 -12.69 18.07 1.66
C GLY A 134 -13.08 17.50 3.02
N ALA A 135 -14.17 16.73 3.12
CA ALA A 135 -14.62 16.17 4.39
C ALA A 135 -13.61 15.15 4.95
N LEU A 136 -13.36 15.24 6.24
CA LEU A 136 -12.49 14.37 7.03
C LEU A 136 -13.32 13.36 7.85
N PRO A 137 -12.73 12.23 8.27
CA PRO A 137 -13.38 11.33 9.23
C PRO A 137 -13.93 12.09 10.44
N GLY A 138 -15.18 11.84 10.80
CA GLY A 138 -15.92 12.57 11.84
C GLY A 138 -16.77 13.74 11.32
N ASP A 139 -16.54 14.22 10.09
CA ASP A 139 -17.36 15.28 9.49
C ASP A 139 -18.72 14.77 9.00
N ALA A 140 -19.74 15.62 9.07
CA ALA A 140 -21.10 15.29 8.64
C ALA A 140 -21.19 14.85 7.16
N LEU A 141 -20.32 15.38 6.29
CA LEU A 141 -20.29 15.05 4.86
C LEU A 141 -19.32 13.90 4.51
N TYR A 142 -18.59 13.33 5.48
CA TYR A 142 -17.67 12.23 5.22
C TYR A 142 -18.36 10.96 4.67
N PRO A 143 -19.56 10.56 5.15
CA PRO A 143 -20.29 9.45 4.54
C PRO A 143 -20.62 9.68 3.05
N VAL A 144 -20.86 10.93 2.64
CA VAL A 144 -21.10 11.28 1.24
C VAL A 144 -19.83 11.06 0.40
N LYS A 145 -18.67 11.47 0.92
CA LYS A 145 -17.36 11.21 0.29
C LYS A 145 -17.14 9.70 0.06
N ARG A 146 -17.39 8.89 1.09
CA ARG A 146 -17.28 7.42 1.00
C ARG A 146 -18.26 6.83 -0.01
N ALA A 147 -19.49 7.36 -0.08
CA ALA A 147 -20.47 6.92 -1.07
C ALA A 147 -20.02 7.25 -2.51
N VAL A 148 -19.44 8.43 -2.75
CA VAL A 148 -18.88 8.80 -4.06
C VAL A 148 -17.72 7.88 -4.44
N GLU A 149 -16.83 7.56 -3.51
CA GLU A 149 -15.73 6.59 -3.71
C GLU A 149 -16.26 5.18 -4.05
N ALA A 150 -17.32 4.74 -3.38
CA ALA A 150 -17.97 3.47 -3.68
C ALA A 150 -18.63 3.45 -5.07
N VAL A 151 -19.22 4.57 -5.51
CA VAL A 151 -19.74 4.71 -6.87
C VAL A 151 -18.60 4.65 -7.89
N GLN A 152 -17.46 5.29 -7.62
CA GLN A 152 -16.29 5.23 -8.50
C GLN A 152 -15.80 3.79 -8.71
N LEU A 153 -15.73 2.99 -7.63
CA LEU A 153 -15.42 1.56 -7.74
C LEU A 153 -16.51 0.78 -8.49
N ALA A 154 -17.79 1.07 -8.23
CA ALA A 154 -18.89 0.34 -8.87
C ALA A 154 -19.00 0.58 -10.38
N VAL A 155 -18.55 1.73 -10.89
CA VAL A 155 -18.55 2.08 -12.32
C VAL A 155 -17.22 1.80 -13.01
N SER A 156 -16.20 1.42 -12.26
CA SER A 156 -14.92 1.00 -12.82
C SER A 156 -15.07 -0.32 -13.55
N LEU A 157 -14.33 -0.46 -14.66
CA LEU A 157 -14.60 -1.45 -15.70
C LEU A 157 -13.72 -2.69 -15.60
N ASN A 158 -12.58 -2.61 -14.91
CA ASN A 158 -11.63 -3.71 -14.79
C ASN A 158 -10.84 -3.66 -13.48
N ASP A 159 -10.30 -4.82 -13.10
CA ASP A 159 -9.52 -5.04 -11.88
C ASP A 159 -8.31 -4.09 -11.76
N ALA A 160 -7.65 -3.74 -12.88
CA ALA A 160 -6.51 -2.84 -12.86
C ALA A 160 -6.93 -1.42 -12.43
N SER A 161 -8.06 -0.94 -12.95
CA SER A 161 -8.63 0.37 -12.60
C SER A 161 -9.13 0.38 -11.16
N ASP A 162 -9.74 -0.71 -10.69
CA ASP A 162 -10.15 -0.87 -9.29
C ASP A 162 -8.93 -0.81 -8.35
N ALA A 163 -7.86 -1.53 -8.67
CA ALA A 163 -6.62 -1.50 -7.89
C ALA A 163 -6.00 -0.09 -7.85
N MET A 164 -6.01 0.64 -8.97
CA MET A 164 -5.55 2.02 -9.02
C MET A 164 -6.42 2.96 -8.18
N LEU A 165 -7.75 2.79 -8.19
CA LEU A 165 -8.66 3.56 -7.33
C LEU A 165 -8.39 3.30 -5.85
N HIS A 166 -8.19 2.04 -5.46
CA HIS A 166 -7.81 1.69 -4.09
C HIS A 166 -6.48 2.33 -3.67
N LEU A 167 -5.46 2.34 -4.53
CA LEU A 167 -4.21 3.07 -4.28
C LEU A 167 -4.44 4.58 -4.08
N ALA A 168 -5.26 5.20 -4.94
CA ALA A 168 -5.59 6.62 -4.83
C ALA A 168 -6.35 6.93 -3.53
N PHE A 169 -7.26 6.05 -3.10
CA PHE A 169 -7.98 6.20 -1.85
C PHE A 169 -7.06 6.01 -0.64
N ALA A 170 -6.10 5.08 -0.70
CA ALA A 170 -5.07 4.94 0.33
C ALA A 170 -4.27 6.25 0.49
N ALA A 171 -3.76 6.81 -0.61
CA ALA A 171 -3.04 8.09 -0.58
C ALA A 171 -3.89 9.21 0.04
N ARG A 172 -5.18 9.26 -0.31
CA ARG A 172 -6.14 10.24 0.24
C ARG A 172 -6.38 10.06 1.74
N ARG A 173 -6.41 8.82 2.25
CA ARG A 173 -6.51 8.58 3.70
C ARG A 173 -5.30 9.11 4.46
N LEU A 174 -4.10 9.05 3.87
CA LEU A 174 -2.92 9.69 4.46
C LEU A 174 -3.00 11.24 4.42
N ASP A 175 -3.62 11.82 3.39
CA ASP A 175 -3.88 13.27 3.34
C ASP A 175 -4.86 13.68 4.45
N GLU A 176 -5.89 12.87 4.68
CA GLU A 176 -6.86 13.07 5.75
C GLU A 176 -6.22 12.96 7.13
N ALA A 177 -5.36 11.96 7.36
CA ALA A 177 -4.62 11.83 8.61
C ALA A 177 -3.73 13.06 8.88
N ALA A 178 -3.07 13.60 7.84
CA ALA A 178 -2.28 14.82 7.95
C ALA A 178 -3.14 16.05 8.25
N ALA A 179 -4.31 16.17 7.62
CA ALA A 179 -5.25 17.26 7.86
C ALA A 179 -5.82 17.20 9.29
N LEU A 180 -6.21 16.01 9.77
CA LEU A 180 -6.71 15.80 11.13
C LEU A 180 -5.65 16.14 12.19
N LEU A 181 -4.38 15.82 11.92
CA LEU A 181 -3.27 16.23 12.78
C LEU A 181 -3.15 17.76 12.87
N LYS A 182 -3.29 18.45 11.73
CA LYS A 182 -3.27 19.92 11.66
C LYS A 182 -4.47 20.56 12.37
N GLU A 183 -5.62 19.90 12.38
CA GLU A 183 -6.83 20.32 13.09
C GLU A 183 -6.89 19.88 14.56
N GLU A 184 -5.83 19.23 15.08
CA GLU A 184 -5.75 18.68 16.44
C GLU A 184 -6.86 17.65 16.77
N ARG A 185 -7.45 17.03 15.75
CA ARG A 185 -8.52 16.01 15.85
C ARG A 185 -7.94 14.60 15.96
N LEU A 186 -7.14 14.39 17.00
CA LEU A 186 -6.36 13.17 17.20
C LEU A 186 -7.20 11.89 17.26
N GLN A 187 -8.43 11.99 17.78
CA GLN A 187 -9.36 10.87 17.90
C GLN A 187 -9.81 10.31 16.53
N ASP A 188 -9.79 11.12 15.48
CA ASP A 188 -10.26 10.74 14.14
C ASP A 188 -9.12 10.14 13.28
N ILE A 189 -7.85 10.39 13.64
CA ILE A 189 -6.67 9.91 12.90
C ILE A 189 -6.68 8.38 12.78
N GLY A 190 -7.05 7.69 13.87
CA GLY A 190 -7.12 6.23 13.88
C GLY A 190 -8.08 5.67 12.84
N GLN A 191 -9.21 6.35 12.59
CA GLN A 191 -10.15 5.94 11.55
C GLN A 191 -9.56 6.13 10.15
N ALA A 192 -8.90 7.26 9.87
CA ALA A 192 -8.23 7.50 8.59
C ALA A 192 -7.19 6.41 8.28
N LEU A 193 -6.38 6.03 9.27
CA LEU A 193 -5.32 5.03 9.11
C LEU A 193 -5.86 3.60 9.01
N THR A 194 -6.94 3.28 9.72
CA THR A 194 -7.65 2.01 9.53
C THR A 194 -8.23 1.91 8.11
N ASP A 195 -8.84 3.00 7.61
CA ASP A 195 -9.32 3.06 6.24
C ASP A 195 -8.16 2.95 5.23
N TYR A 196 -6.98 3.54 5.51
CA TYR A 196 -5.77 3.40 4.69
C TYR A 196 -5.36 1.92 4.54
N GLU A 197 -5.23 1.21 5.66
CA GLU A 197 -4.86 -0.20 5.68
C GLU A 197 -5.86 -1.06 4.88
N ALA A 198 -7.15 -0.77 5.00
CA ALA A 198 -8.19 -1.47 4.24
C ALA A 198 -8.07 -1.24 2.72
N GLN A 199 -7.70 -0.04 2.29
CA GLN A 199 -7.46 0.26 0.87
C GLN A 199 -6.23 -0.49 0.36
N VAL A 200 -5.13 -0.49 1.12
CA VAL A 200 -3.92 -1.25 0.76
C VAL A 200 -4.21 -2.75 0.66
N GLY A 201 -4.94 -3.32 1.63
CA GLY A 201 -5.36 -4.71 1.59
C GLY A 201 -6.25 -5.04 0.38
N SER A 202 -7.08 -4.09 -0.06
CA SER A 202 -7.90 -4.25 -1.26
C SER A 202 -7.06 -4.30 -2.55
N VAL A 203 -5.95 -3.56 -2.62
CA VAL A 203 -4.98 -3.67 -3.73
C VAL A 203 -4.30 -5.04 -3.73
N LEU A 204 -3.89 -5.52 -2.56
CA LEU A 204 -3.20 -6.81 -2.43
C LEU A 204 -4.06 -8.00 -2.88
N ALA A 205 -5.38 -7.91 -2.72
CA ALA A 205 -6.32 -8.94 -3.17
C ALA A 205 -6.32 -9.15 -4.70
N PHE A 206 -5.79 -8.20 -5.48
CA PHE A 206 -5.64 -8.37 -6.93
C PHE A 206 -4.41 -9.19 -7.33
N PHE A 207 -3.55 -9.58 -6.38
CA PHE A 207 -2.48 -10.56 -6.63
C PHE A 207 -2.89 -12.01 -6.32
N ASP A 208 -4.13 -12.23 -5.89
CA ASP A 208 -4.67 -13.57 -5.68
C ASP A 208 -5.00 -14.24 -7.04
N GLU A 209 -5.00 -15.58 -7.05
CA GLU A 209 -5.26 -16.41 -8.26
C GLU A 209 -6.64 -16.17 -8.90
N ASP A 210 -7.59 -15.61 -8.15
CA ASP A 210 -8.95 -15.33 -8.59
C ASP A 210 -9.11 -13.92 -9.23
N SER A 211 -8.01 -13.21 -9.51
CA SER A 211 -8.03 -11.92 -10.20
C SER A 211 -8.14 -12.07 -11.72
N ASP A 212 -8.80 -11.13 -12.39
CA ASP A 212 -8.90 -11.10 -13.85
C ASP A 212 -7.64 -10.51 -14.52
N LEU A 213 -6.62 -10.16 -13.73
CA LEU A 213 -5.36 -9.57 -14.20
C LEU A 213 -4.44 -10.62 -14.82
N SER A 214 -3.90 -10.31 -16.00
CA SER A 214 -2.82 -11.10 -16.60
C SER A 214 -1.53 -11.01 -15.77
N PRO A 215 -0.60 -11.99 -15.90
CA PRO A 215 0.67 -11.94 -15.18
C PRO A 215 1.48 -10.66 -15.41
N ASP A 216 1.42 -10.10 -16.62
CA ASP A 216 2.11 -8.85 -16.96
C ASP A 216 1.45 -7.64 -16.27
N GLU A 217 0.11 -7.60 -16.18
CA GLU A 217 -0.62 -6.57 -15.44
C GLU A 217 -0.38 -6.67 -13.93
N GLN A 218 -0.31 -7.88 -13.39
CA GLN A 218 0.06 -8.10 -11.98
C GLN A 218 1.48 -7.61 -11.69
N ALA A 219 2.45 -7.88 -12.57
CA ALA A 219 3.81 -7.38 -12.39
C ALA A 219 3.87 -5.84 -12.45
N LEU A 220 3.11 -5.21 -13.34
CA LEU A 220 3.01 -3.75 -13.43
C LEU A 220 2.36 -3.15 -12.17
N LEU A 221 1.25 -3.74 -11.71
CA LEU A 221 0.56 -3.32 -10.49
C LEU A 221 1.46 -3.49 -9.27
N ALA A 222 2.27 -4.54 -9.21
CA ALA A 222 3.22 -4.77 -8.13
C ALA A 222 4.32 -3.71 -8.09
N ASP A 223 4.90 -3.34 -9.24
CA ASP A 223 5.88 -2.24 -9.31
C ASP A 223 5.27 -0.89 -8.86
N LEU A 224 4.03 -0.62 -9.32
CA LEU A 224 3.29 0.57 -8.91
C LEU A 224 3.01 0.57 -7.40
N LEU A 225 2.54 -0.54 -6.84
CA LEU A 225 2.28 -0.69 -5.42
C LEU A 225 3.57 -0.51 -4.61
N ALA A 226 4.67 -1.15 -5.00
CA ALA A 226 5.94 -1.02 -4.30
C ALA A 226 6.43 0.44 -4.26
N THR A 227 6.30 1.16 -5.38
CA THR A 227 6.63 2.58 -5.48
C THR A 227 5.71 3.44 -4.59
N ALA A 228 4.40 3.20 -4.65
CA ALA A 228 3.42 3.93 -3.84
C ALA A 228 3.65 3.71 -2.33
N GLN A 229 3.92 2.48 -1.90
CA GLN A 229 4.19 2.16 -0.51
C GLN A 229 5.47 2.82 0.00
N ALA A 230 6.54 2.90 -0.82
CA ALA A 230 7.74 3.64 -0.44
C ALA A 230 7.45 5.13 -0.15
N HIS A 231 6.58 5.77 -0.94
CA HIS A 231 6.12 7.13 -0.66
C HIS A 231 5.24 7.20 0.59
N HIS A 232 4.34 6.23 0.80
CA HIS A 232 3.49 6.19 1.98
C HIS A 232 4.28 6.00 3.28
N GLU A 233 5.32 5.15 3.28
CA GLU A 233 6.22 4.99 4.42
C GLU A 233 6.91 6.30 4.80
N ALA A 234 7.39 7.07 3.82
CA ALA A 234 7.99 8.37 4.08
C ALA A 234 6.98 9.35 4.71
N ARG A 235 5.75 9.37 4.21
CA ARG A 235 4.67 10.20 4.76
C ARG A 235 4.25 9.78 6.17
N LEU A 236 4.09 8.49 6.41
CA LEU A 236 3.75 7.93 7.72
C LEU A 236 4.85 8.22 8.75
N THR A 237 6.12 8.17 8.34
CA THR A 237 7.26 8.54 9.20
C THR A 237 7.18 10.01 9.60
N LEU A 238 6.87 10.90 8.65
CA LEU A 238 6.66 12.33 8.95
C LEU A 238 5.49 12.55 9.92
N LEU A 239 4.39 11.82 9.76
CA LEU A 239 3.25 11.91 10.69
C LEU A 239 3.62 11.39 12.09
N LEU A 240 4.41 10.31 12.16
CA LEU A 240 4.86 9.73 13.43
C LEU A 240 5.69 10.70 14.26
N ASP A 241 6.55 11.48 13.60
CA ASP A 241 7.40 12.50 14.25
C ASP A 241 6.58 13.65 14.86
N GLN A 242 5.42 13.95 14.27
CA GLN A 242 4.58 15.09 14.65
C GLN A 242 3.44 14.71 15.62
N VAL A 243 3.07 13.42 15.70
CA VAL A 243 1.89 13.01 16.46
C VAL A 243 2.16 12.86 17.97
N PRO A 244 1.27 13.35 18.85
CA PRO A 244 1.30 13.04 20.27
C PRO A 244 0.96 11.56 20.55
N GLY A 245 1.35 11.07 21.73
CA GLY A 245 1.38 9.64 22.07
C GLY A 245 0.10 8.85 21.82
N ALA A 246 -1.08 9.47 21.92
CA ALA A 246 -2.37 8.80 21.75
C ALA A 246 -2.59 8.21 20.33
N ALA A 247 -2.06 8.83 19.28
CA ALA A 247 -2.25 8.38 17.90
C ALA A 247 -1.02 7.68 17.29
N ARG A 248 0.09 7.56 18.04
CA ARG A 248 1.29 6.83 17.60
C ARG A 248 1.04 5.37 17.22
N PRO A 249 0.29 4.56 18.02
CA PRO A 249 0.10 3.14 17.70
C PRO A 249 -0.58 2.92 16.36
N ALA A 250 -1.52 3.80 15.98
CA ALA A 250 -2.22 3.71 14.70
C ALA A 250 -1.26 4.00 13.52
N ILE A 251 -0.35 4.96 13.66
CA ILE A 251 0.65 5.26 12.63
C ILE A 251 1.68 4.14 12.51
N GLU A 252 2.12 3.57 13.63
CA GLU A 252 3.03 2.42 13.63
C GLU A 252 2.40 1.20 12.95
N LEU A 253 1.11 0.94 13.20
CA LEU A 253 0.36 -0.11 12.50
C LEU A 253 0.29 0.14 11.00
N ALA A 254 -0.08 1.35 10.57
CA ALA A 254 -0.12 1.72 9.16
C ALA A 254 1.26 1.60 8.48
N LEU A 255 2.35 1.93 9.19
CA LEU A 255 3.72 1.80 8.71
C LEU A 255 4.12 0.32 8.51
N THR A 256 3.73 -0.55 9.44
CA THR A 256 3.98 -1.99 9.32
C THR A 256 3.17 -2.60 8.17
N ALA A 257 1.90 -2.22 8.02
CA ALA A 257 1.07 -2.62 6.89
C ALA A 257 1.65 -2.13 5.55
N SER A 258 2.17 -0.89 5.51
CA SER A 258 2.78 -0.31 4.31
C SER A 258 4.03 -1.08 3.86
N ARG A 259 4.92 -1.38 4.82
CA ARG A 259 6.13 -2.17 4.57
C ARG A 259 5.79 -3.59 4.11
N ALA A 260 4.84 -4.25 4.78
CA ALA A 260 4.42 -5.59 4.42
C ALA A 260 3.83 -5.64 2.98
N ALA A 261 3.02 -4.64 2.62
CA ALA A 261 2.48 -4.52 1.27
C ALA A 261 3.58 -4.27 0.22
N ARG A 262 4.60 -3.45 0.56
CA ARG A 262 5.76 -3.24 -0.32
C ARG A 262 6.55 -4.52 -0.53
N ASP A 263 6.84 -5.24 0.55
CA ASP A 263 7.62 -6.48 0.48
C ASP A 263 6.88 -7.55 -0.32
N GLN A 264 5.56 -7.68 -0.14
CA GLN A 264 4.72 -8.57 -0.94
C GLN A 264 4.72 -8.19 -2.42
N ALA A 265 4.64 -6.89 -2.74
CA ALA A 265 4.72 -6.41 -4.12
C ALA A 265 6.10 -6.70 -4.73
N LEU A 266 7.18 -6.52 -3.97
CA LEU A 266 8.54 -6.85 -4.42
C LEU A 266 8.75 -8.34 -4.60
N GLU A 267 8.06 -9.22 -3.86
CA GLU A 267 8.08 -10.66 -4.14
C GLU A 267 7.49 -10.99 -5.53
N VAL A 268 6.41 -10.28 -5.92
CA VAL A 268 5.79 -10.43 -7.25
C VAL A 268 6.74 -9.94 -8.35
N VAL A 269 7.45 -8.82 -8.13
CA VAL A 269 8.39 -8.25 -9.11
C VAL A 269 9.70 -9.03 -9.19
N GLY A 270 10.29 -9.38 -8.06
CA GLY A 270 11.64 -9.96 -7.97
C GLY A 270 11.68 -11.47 -8.23
N GLY A 271 10.59 -12.18 -7.97
CA GLY A 271 10.62 -13.63 -7.76
C GLY A 271 11.47 -13.97 -6.53
N ARG A 272 10.95 -14.80 -5.61
CA ARG A 272 11.68 -15.14 -4.36
C ARG A 272 13.14 -15.53 -4.65
N PRO A 273 14.13 -14.99 -3.92
CA PRO A 273 15.51 -15.44 -4.05
C PRO A 273 15.55 -16.93 -3.72
N GLY A 274 15.98 -17.74 -4.69
CA GLY A 274 16.19 -19.17 -4.48
C GLY A 274 17.16 -19.38 -3.33
N ARG A 275 16.83 -20.31 -2.43
CA ARG A 275 17.74 -20.80 -1.39
C ARG A 275 19.05 -21.27 -2.06
N PRO A 276 20.24 -21.10 -1.46
CA PRO A 276 21.52 -21.38 -2.12
C PRO A 276 21.80 -22.85 -2.50
N GLU A 277 20.83 -23.74 -2.41
CA GLU A 277 21.02 -25.18 -2.64
C GLU A 277 20.88 -25.60 -4.11
N ASP A 278 20.61 -24.68 -5.04
CA ASP A 278 20.46 -24.95 -6.49
C ASP A 278 21.54 -24.25 -7.35
N LEU A 279 22.78 -24.21 -6.86
CA LEU A 279 23.91 -24.03 -7.78
C LEU A 279 24.09 -25.35 -8.53
N PRO A 280 23.97 -25.39 -9.88
CA PRO A 280 24.26 -26.60 -10.62
C PRO A 280 25.73 -26.96 -10.38
N GLU A 281 25.98 -28.19 -9.90
CA GLU A 281 27.33 -28.75 -9.89
C GLU A 281 27.92 -28.66 -11.31
N PRO A 282 29.20 -28.28 -11.46
CA PRO A 282 29.81 -28.15 -12.76
C PRO A 282 29.79 -29.50 -13.49
N PRO A 283 29.54 -29.52 -14.82
CA PRO A 283 29.41 -30.75 -15.56
C PRO A 283 30.74 -31.50 -15.59
N VAL A 284 30.74 -32.72 -15.05
CA VAL A 284 31.76 -33.72 -15.30
C VAL A 284 31.52 -34.32 -16.68
N ASP A 285 32.30 -33.90 -17.67
CA ASP A 285 32.58 -34.78 -18.80
C ASP A 285 34.02 -34.62 -19.32
N VAL A 286 34.78 -35.68 -19.07
CA VAL A 286 35.77 -36.32 -19.95
C VAL A 286 36.72 -35.39 -20.73
N LEU A 287 37.93 -35.27 -20.18
CA LEU A 287 39.15 -35.38 -21.00
C LEU A 287 39.94 -36.59 -20.52
N THR A 288 39.78 -37.69 -21.24
CA THR A 288 40.67 -38.84 -21.19
C THR A 288 42.02 -38.44 -21.80
N VAL A 289 43.09 -38.52 -21.00
CA VAL A 289 44.46 -38.68 -21.51
C VAL A 289 45.14 -39.74 -20.64
N PRO A 290 45.52 -40.92 -21.17
CA PRO A 290 46.54 -41.76 -20.54
C PRO A 290 47.92 -41.20 -20.95
N PRO A 291 48.98 -41.28 -20.11
CA PRO A 291 49.55 -42.59 -19.78
C PRO A 291 50.31 -42.71 -18.43
N GLU A 292 50.47 -43.97 -18.01
CA GLU A 292 51.74 -44.58 -17.59
C GLU A 292 52.44 -44.21 -16.26
N ALA A 293 52.58 -45.29 -15.46
CA ALA A 293 53.65 -45.65 -14.52
C ALA A 293 53.97 -44.75 -13.31
N SER A 294 53.70 -45.31 -12.13
CA SER A 294 54.12 -44.87 -10.79
C SER A 294 55.61 -44.55 -10.67
N PRO A 295 55.93 -43.61 -9.75
CA PRO A 295 56.94 -43.91 -8.74
C PRO A 295 56.44 -43.68 -7.30
N GLN A 296 57.00 -44.49 -6.40
CA GLN A 296 56.84 -44.56 -4.94
C GLN A 296 57.35 -43.31 -4.18
N PRO A 297 57.03 -43.17 -2.88
CA PRO A 297 57.31 -41.97 -2.08
C PRO A 297 58.71 -42.00 -1.43
N PRO A 298 59.24 -40.85 -0.97
CA PRO A 298 60.14 -40.80 0.18
C PRO A 298 59.37 -40.21 1.39
N THR A 299 59.15 -40.98 2.45
CA THR A 299 60.02 -41.17 3.62
C THR A 299 60.20 -39.93 4.49
N GLU A 300 59.49 -40.00 5.61
CA GLU A 300 59.63 -39.27 6.87
C GLU A 300 61.10 -39.16 7.33
N VAL A 301 61.53 -37.94 7.71
CA VAL A 301 62.81 -37.70 8.40
C VAL A 301 62.56 -36.77 9.59
N THR A 302 62.47 -37.41 10.76
CA THR A 302 62.96 -37.01 12.10
C THR A 302 62.96 -35.54 12.53
N ALA A 303 62.23 -35.28 13.62
CA ALA A 303 62.49 -34.20 14.60
C ALA A 303 63.90 -34.35 15.25
N PRO A 304 64.43 -33.32 15.96
CA PRO A 304 64.09 -33.21 17.39
C PRO A 304 64.15 -31.80 18.05
N THR A 305 63.62 -31.72 19.28
CA THR A 305 64.11 -30.91 20.45
C THR A 305 63.84 -29.39 20.44
N THR A 306 63.37 -28.66 21.47
CA THR A 306 62.87 -28.81 22.87
C THR A 306 62.19 -27.46 23.20
N VAL A 307 61.24 -27.34 24.16
CA VAL A 307 61.41 -26.87 25.56
C VAL A 307 59.98 -26.64 26.13
N PRO A 308 59.70 -26.93 27.42
CA PRO A 308 58.35 -26.85 28.01
C PRO A 308 58.05 -25.49 28.66
N THR A 309 56.79 -25.07 28.70
CA THR A 309 56.29 -24.07 29.68
C THR A 309 54.78 -24.30 29.92
N GLN A 310 54.42 -24.37 31.19
CA GLN A 310 53.09 -24.62 31.74
C GLN A 310 52.17 -23.37 31.67
N PRO A 311 50.85 -23.50 31.99
CA PRO A 311 49.75 -22.76 31.35
C PRO A 311 49.29 -21.52 32.14
N PRO A 312 48.36 -20.71 31.59
CA PRO A 312 47.41 -20.00 32.43
C PRO A 312 45.99 -20.57 32.36
N THR A 313 45.47 -20.80 33.56
CA THR A 313 44.10 -20.99 34.07
C THR A 313 42.95 -20.34 33.27
N PRO A 314 41.78 -20.98 33.16
CA PRO A 314 40.57 -20.36 32.62
C PRO A 314 39.98 -19.33 33.62
N THR A 315 39.80 -18.09 33.17
CA THR A 315 39.03 -17.07 33.89
C THR A 315 37.53 -17.42 33.84
N PRO A 316 36.82 -17.52 34.99
CA PRO A 316 35.37 -17.73 34.99
C PRO A 316 34.64 -16.42 34.62
N LEU A 317 33.63 -16.57 33.77
CA LEU A 317 32.65 -15.53 33.42
C LEU A 317 31.79 -15.20 34.66
N PRO A 318 31.51 -13.92 34.97
CA PRO A 318 30.73 -13.56 36.15
C PRO A 318 29.25 -13.97 36.02
N GLU A 319 28.71 -14.55 37.10
CA GLU A 319 27.29 -14.87 37.28
C GLU A 319 26.41 -13.60 37.27
N PRO A 320 25.12 -13.71 36.86
CA PRO A 320 24.18 -12.60 36.91
C PRO A 320 23.81 -12.27 38.37
N PRO A 321 23.74 -10.98 38.78
CA PRO A 321 23.25 -10.65 40.11
C PRO A 321 21.75 -10.98 40.21
N THR A 322 21.47 -11.96 41.05
CA THR A 322 20.17 -12.16 41.68
C THR A 322 20.01 -11.12 42.77
N SER A 323 19.08 -10.17 42.60
CA SER A 323 18.35 -9.48 43.68
C SER A 323 17.40 -8.45 43.09
N ILE A 324 16.16 -8.88 42.81
CA ILE A 324 15.02 -7.96 42.75
C ILE A 324 14.52 -7.83 44.20
N PRO A 325 14.61 -6.66 44.85
CA PRO A 325 13.89 -6.45 46.09
C PRO A 325 12.38 -6.39 45.81
N SER A 326 11.65 -7.18 46.60
CA SER A 326 10.19 -7.24 46.69
C SER A 326 9.55 -5.85 46.74
N PRO A 327 8.44 -5.58 46.04
CA PRO A 327 7.68 -4.36 46.25
C PRO A 327 6.98 -4.41 47.62
N GLU A 328 7.22 -3.37 48.41
CA GLU A 328 6.55 -3.02 49.67
C GLU A 328 5.06 -2.68 49.40
N PRO A 329 4.12 -2.96 50.34
CA PRO A 329 2.69 -2.98 50.04
C PRO A 329 2.14 -1.58 49.74
N SER A 330 1.51 -1.46 48.57
CA SER A 330 0.78 -0.28 48.15
C SER A 330 -0.39 0.04 49.09
N ILE A 331 -0.40 1.27 49.58
CA ILE A 331 -1.48 1.93 50.31
C ILE A 331 -2.80 1.80 49.51
N PRO A 332 -3.94 1.48 50.13
CA PRO A 332 -5.21 1.38 49.41
C PRO A 332 -5.67 2.77 48.94
N VAL A 333 -5.79 2.93 47.62
CA VAL A 333 -6.42 4.09 46.99
C VAL A 333 -7.94 3.99 47.20
N PRO A 334 -8.63 5.02 47.73
CA PRO A 334 -10.08 4.98 47.86
C PRO A 334 -10.75 5.03 46.46
N SER A 335 -11.73 4.15 46.31
CA SER A 335 -12.59 4.00 45.13
C SER A 335 -13.32 5.31 44.81
N PRO A 336 -13.33 5.81 43.57
CA PRO A 336 -14.17 6.95 43.21
C PRO A 336 -15.64 6.51 43.22
N GLU A 337 -16.44 7.15 44.07
CA GLU A 337 -17.90 7.03 44.09
C GLU A 337 -18.48 7.37 42.71
N ARG A 338 -19.35 6.48 42.24
CA ARG A 338 -20.07 6.59 40.98
C ARG A 338 -21.15 7.66 41.13
N PRO A 339 -21.23 8.71 40.28
CA PRO A 339 -22.37 9.61 40.32
C PRO A 339 -23.65 8.86 39.92
N GLU A 340 -24.64 8.86 40.82
CA GLU A 340 -26.00 8.39 40.54
C GLU A 340 -26.65 9.33 39.52
N TRP A 341 -26.96 8.81 38.34
CA TRP A 341 -27.76 9.52 37.36
C TRP A 341 -29.24 9.47 37.77
N PRO A 342 -29.98 10.58 37.69
CA PRO A 342 -31.42 10.56 37.92
C PRO A 342 -32.11 9.69 36.86
N THR A 343 -32.99 8.80 37.31
CA THR A 343 -33.85 7.98 36.46
C THR A 343 -34.83 8.87 35.67
N PRO A 344 -34.90 8.76 34.34
CA PRO A 344 -35.92 9.47 33.57
C PRO A 344 -37.30 8.83 33.83
N SER A 345 -38.21 9.64 34.38
CA SER A 345 -39.63 9.34 34.51
C SER A 345 -40.35 9.60 33.18
N GLY A 346 -41.08 8.59 32.70
CA GLY A 346 -42.14 8.74 31.69
C GLY A 346 -41.71 8.48 30.24
N TRP A 347 -41.91 7.25 29.79
CA TRP A 347 -42.05 6.97 28.35
C TRP A 347 -43.46 7.40 27.91
N PRO A 348 -43.62 8.16 26.80
CA PRO A 348 -44.93 8.37 26.21
C PRO A 348 -45.45 7.06 25.60
N THR A 349 -46.72 6.76 25.84
CA THR A 349 -47.44 5.64 25.25
C THR A 349 -47.47 5.76 23.70
N PRO A 350 -47.31 4.64 22.97
CA PRO A 350 -47.42 4.66 21.52
C PRO A 350 -48.88 4.95 21.09
N PRO A 351 -49.10 5.65 19.96
CA PRO A 351 -50.44 5.87 19.43
C PRO A 351 -51.07 4.57 18.92
N GLU A 352 -52.38 4.43 19.13
CA GLU A 352 -53.21 3.31 18.66
C GLU A 352 -53.08 3.11 17.14
N THR A 353 -52.93 1.85 16.74
CA THR A 353 -52.96 1.41 15.35
C THR A 353 -54.34 1.63 14.72
N PRO A 354 -54.43 2.16 13.49
CA PRO A 354 -55.71 2.29 12.80
C PRO A 354 -56.22 0.92 12.31
N GLU A 355 -57.47 0.60 12.64
CA GLU A 355 -58.22 -0.54 12.10
C GLU A 355 -58.50 -0.34 10.61
N TRP A 356 -58.16 -1.35 9.79
CA TRP A 356 -58.53 -1.40 8.38
C TRP A 356 -59.93 -2.00 8.22
N PRO A 357 -60.80 -1.46 7.34
CA PRO A 357 -62.11 -2.03 7.09
C PRO A 357 -62.01 -3.35 6.33
N THR A 358 -62.82 -4.33 6.73
CA THR A 358 -62.97 -5.61 6.04
C THR A 358 -63.74 -5.44 4.72
N PRO A 359 -63.38 -6.19 3.67
CA PRO A 359 -64.10 -6.13 2.40
C PRO A 359 -65.45 -6.86 2.49
N SER A 360 -66.47 -6.28 1.83
CA SER A 360 -67.78 -6.91 1.58
C SER A 360 -67.76 -7.85 0.39
#